data_AF-A0A8R1EBQ1-F1
#
_entry.id   AF-A0A8R1EBQ1-F1
#
_cell.length_a   1.000
_cell.length_b   1.000
_cell.length_c   1.000
_cell.angle_alpha   90.00
_cell.angle_beta   90.00
_cell.angle_gamma   90.00
#
_symmetry.space_group_name_H-M   'P 1'
#
loop_
_entity.id
_entity.type
_entity.pdbx_description
1 polymer ?
#
loop_
_entity_poly.entity_id
_entity_poly.type
_entity_poly.pdbx_seq_one_letter_code
_entity_poly.pdbx_strand_id
1 'polypeptide(L)'
;MISRLTDMLNAEIVLGTVSSVSEATNWLGYTFLFVRMLKNPTLYGITHEQARADPLLEQRRADLIHTACVLLDKAGLIKYDKRSGIIQATELGRIASHFYCTYESMQTYNKLLIETCSDIDLFRIFSMSSEFKHLSVRDEEKLELQKLAEHAPIPIKENLDEASAKTNVLLQAYISQLKLD
;
A
#
# COMPACT_ATOMS: atom_id res chain seq x y z
N MET A 1 3.04 -11.03 5.47
CA MET A 1 3.48 -10.28 6.68
C MET A 1 4.59 -9.30 6.33
N ILE A 2 5.70 -9.72 5.70
CA ILE A 2 6.72 -8.77 5.18
C ILE A 2 6.09 -7.76 4.20
N SER A 3 5.14 -8.20 3.37
CA SER A 3 4.41 -7.35 2.42
C SER A 3 3.66 -6.16 3.02
N ARG A 4 3.35 -6.19 4.33
CA ARG A 4 2.64 -5.11 5.04
C ARG A 4 3.54 -4.36 6.01
N LEU A 5 4.83 -4.71 6.07
CA LEU A 5 5.80 -4.06 6.96
C LEU A 5 5.83 -2.55 6.72
N THR A 6 5.82 -2.13 5.45
CA THR A 6 5.84 -0.72 5.05
C THR A 6 4.65 0.06 5.59
N ASP A 7 3.45 -0.47 5.45
CA ASP A 7 2.21 0.16 5.94
C ASP A 7 2.19 0.20 7.49
N MET A 8 2.60 -0.89 8.15
CA MET A 8 2.68 -0.95 9.61
C MET A 8 3.73 0.01 10.19
N LEU A 9 4.90 0.10 9.54
CA LEU A 9 5.95 1.03 9.96
C LEU A 9 5.49 2.48 9.85
N ASN A 10 4.78 2.84 8.78
CA ASN A 10 4.20 4.18 8.65
C ASN A 10 3.25 4.51 9.81
N ALA A 11 2.42 3.56 10.25
CA ALA A 11 1.50 3.77 11.37
C ALA A 11 2.23 4.09 12.68
N GLU A 12 3.30 3.35 12.99
CA GLU A 12 4.11 3.57 14.20
C GLU A 12 4.87 4.91 14.17
N ILE A 13 5.32 5.32 12.98
CA ILE A 13 5.94 6.64 12.77
C ILE A 13 4.91 7.75 12.99
N VAL A 14 3.68 7.58 12.47
CA VAL A 14 2.58 8.54 12.63
C VAL A 14 2.13 8.67 14.08
N LEU A 15 2.10 7.56 14.83
CA LEU A 15 1.81 7.53 16.27
C LEU A 15 2.93 8.17 17.11
N GLY A 16 4.12 8.36 16.55
CA GLY A 16 5.28 8.91 17.24
C GLY A 16 6.03 7.90 18.10
N THR A 17 5.68 6.61 18.01
CA THR A 17 6.40 5.52 18.70
C THR A 17 7.77 5.26 18.07
N VAL A 18 7.91 5.58 16.78
CA VAL A 18 9.15 5.41 16.01
C VAL A 18 9.53 6.73 15.33
N SER A 19 10.72 7.24 15.65
CA SER A 19 11.30 8.48 15.11
C SER A 19 12.67 8.29 14.47
N SER A 20 13.25 7.09 14.57
CA SER A 20 14.54 6.76 13.97
C SER A 20 14.61 5.30 13.49
N VAL A 21 15.58 5.00 12.61
CA VAL A 21 15.85 3.64 12.13
C VAL A 21 16.19 2.68 13.28
N SER A 22 16.87 3.18 14.32
CA SER A 22 17.20 2.38 15.52
C SER A 22 15.93 1.97 16.27
N GLU A 23 15.02 2.93 16.53
CA GLU A 23 13.72 2.66 17.15
C GLU A 23 12.86 1.73 16.31
N ALA A 24 12.82 1.92 14.99
CA ALA A 24 12.12 1.05 14.06
C ALA A 24 12.66 -0.39 14.08
N THR A 25 13.98 -0.55 14.19
CA THR A 25 14.65 -1.86 14.27
C THR A 25 14.28 -2.57 15.57
N ASN A 26 14.25 -1.83 16.69
CA ASN A 26 13.78 -2.34 17.98
C ASN A 26 12.30 -2.72 17.93
N TRP A 27 11.45 -1.87 17.34
CA TRP A 27 10.04 -2.15 17.12
C TRP A 27 9.82 -3.47 16.36
N LEU A 28 10.56 -3.68 15.27
CA LEU A 28 10.50 -4.93 14.50
C LEU A 28 10.84 -6.16 15.36
N GLY A 29 11.70 -5.99 16.37
CA GLY A 29 12.02 -7.02 17.36
C GLY A 29 10.86 -7.48 18.24
N TYR A 30 9.82 -6.67 18.44
CA TYR A 30 8.63 -7.06 19.20
C TYR A 30 7.59 -7.79 18.36
N THR A 31 7.81 -7.92 17.04
CA THR A 31 6.84 -8.52 16.13
C THR A 31 6.94 -10.04 16.09
N PHE A 32 5.83 -10.70 15.74
CA PHE A 32 5.83 -12.13 15.46
C PHE A 32 6.76 -12.50 14.28
N LEU A 33 6.93 -11.59 13.30
CA LEU A 33 7.84 -11.80 12.18
C LEU A 33 9.27 -12.06 12.67
N PHE A 34 9.76 -11.26 13.62
CA PHE A 34 11.10 -11.46 14.20
C PHE A 34 11.27 -12.83 14.85
N VAL A 35 10.32 -13.23 15.71
CA VAL A 35 10.34 -14.55 16.36
C VAL A 35 10.40 -15.68 15.33
N ARG A 36 9.68 -15.54 14.21
CA ARG A 36 9.67 -16.54 13.15
C ARG A 36 10.95 -16.56 12.32
N MET A 37 11.55 -15.41 12.04
CA MET A 37 12.84 -15.32 11.36
C MET A 37 13.95 -15.98 12.18
N LEU A 38 13.93 -15.85 13.51
CA LEU A 38 14.88 -16.56 14.38
C LEU A 38 14.67 -18.08 14.39
N LYS A 39 13.42 -18.54 14.47
CA LYS A 39 13.11 -19.97 14.57
C LYS A 39 13.29 -20.74 13.26
N ASN A 40 13.04 -20.10 12.11
CA ASN A 40 13.18 -20.74 10.80
C ASN A 40 13.72 -19.74 9.76
N PRO A 41 15.01 -19.35 9.83
CA PRO A 41 15.60 -18.29 9.01
C PRO A 41 15.51 -18.56 7.50
N THR A 42 15.69 -19.82 7.09
CA THR A 42 15.68 -20.21 5.67
C THR A 42 14.36 -19.93 4.97
N LEU A 43 13.22 -20.05 5.68
CA LEU A 43 11.90 -19.74 5.13
C LEU A 43 11.73 -18.24 4.82
N TYR A 44 12.50 -17.38 5.48
CA TYR A 44 12.47 -15.92 5.33
C TYR A 44 13.63 -15.39 4.47
N GLY A 45 14.28 -16.27 3.71
CA GLY A 45 15.37 -15.92 2.80
C GLY A 45 16.68 -15.55 3.53
N ILE A 46 16.85 -16.00 4.78
CA ILE A 46 18.08 -15.81 5.56
C ILE A 46 18.85 -17.13 5.51
N THR A 47 20.06 -17.09 4.97
CA THR A 47 20.92 -18.29 4.89
C THR A 47 21.38 -18.74 6.28
N HIS A 48 21.73 -20.02 6.43
CA HIS A 48 22.28 -20.52 7.70
C HIS A 48 23.58 -19.81 8.10
N GLU A 49 24.39 -19.38 7.14
CA GLU A 49 25.61 -18.61 7.38
C GLU A 49 25.29 -17.22 7.95
N GLN A 50 24.34 -16.50 7.34
CA GLN A 50 23.87 -15.21 7.84
C GLN A 50 23.26 -15.33 9.24
N ALA A 51 22.45 -16.36 9.49
CA ALA A 51 21.85 -16.59 10.80
C ALA A 51 22.89 -16.93 11.90
N ARG A 52 24.02 -17.53 11.54
CA ARG A 52 25.14 -17.76 12.48
C ARG A 52 25.96 -16.50 12.71
N ALA A 53 26.17 -15.69 11.68
CA ALA A 53 26.94 -14.45 11.76
C ALA A 53 26.17 -13.33 12.50
N ASP A 54 24.84 -13.33 12.39
CA ASP A 54 23.93 -12.37 13.04
C ASP A 54 22.83 -13.11 13.83
N PRO A 55 23.14 -13.67 15.02
CA PRO A 55 22.19 -14.50 15.78
C PRO A 55 20.92 -13.75 16.23
N LEU A 56 20.99 -12.43 16.35
CA LEU A 56 19.87 -11.57 16.73
C LEU A 56 19.22 -10.86 15.53
N LEU A 57 19.68 -11.16 14.32
CA LEU A 57 19.19 -10.57 13.07
C LEU A 57 19.16 -9.04 13.10
N GLU A 58 20.12 -8.39 13.77
CA GLU A 58 20.19 -6.94 13.87
C GLU A 58 20.38 -6.28 12.51
N GLN A 59 21.37 -6.75 11.74
CA GLN A 59 21.63 -6.22 10.41
C GLN A 59 20.45 -6.51 9.49
N ARG A 60 19.90 -7.72 9.55
CA ARG A 60 18.75 -8.10 8.72
C ARG A 60 17.51 -7.25 9.01
N ARG A 61 17.25 -6.93 10.29
CA ARG A 61 16.13 -6.04 10.67
C ARG A 61 16.40 -4.61 10.20
N ALA A 62 17.62 -4.10 10.36
CA ALA A 62 18.00 -2.78 9.87
C ALA A 62 17.80 -2.66 8.34
N ASP A 63 18.20 -3.69 7.57
CA ASP A 63 18.01 -3.72 6.11
C ASP A 63 16.53 -3.70 5.70
N LEU A 64 15.67 -4.46 6.41
CA LEU A 64 14.23 -4.48 6.18
C LEU A 64 13.59 -3.12 6.48
N ILE A 65 13.94 -2.51 7.61
CA ILE A 65 13.48 -1.17 7.98
C ILE A 65 13.97 -0.13 6.97
N HIS A 66 15.24 -0.17 6.60
CA HIS A 66 15.80 0.75 5.62
C HIS A 66 15.05 0.67 4.28
N THR A 67 14.79 -0.54 3.80
CA THR A 67 14.02 -0.76 2.57
C THR A 67 12.61 -0.17 2.67
N ALA A 68 11.92 -0.41 3.78
CA ALA A 68 10.59 0.14 4.03
C ALA A 68 10.60 1.68 4.10
N CYS A 69 11.56 2.28 4.81
CA CYS A 69 11.72 3.73 4.89
C CYS A 69 11.98 4.36 3.51
N VAL A 70 12.83 3.74 2.68
CA VAL A 70 13.10 4.23 1.32
C VAL A 70 11.83 4.19 0.45
N LEU A 71 10.98 3.16 0.59
CA LEU A 71 9.72 3.08 -0.13
C LEU A 71 8.71 4.14 0.34
N LEU A 72 8.58 4.33 1.65
CA LEU A 72 7.70 5.36 2.23
C LEU A 72 8.13 6.77 1.85
N ASP A 73 9.43 7.05 1.88
CA ASP A 73 10.01 8.34 1.50
C ASP A 73 9.77 8.63 0.01
N LYS A 74 10.02 7.64 -0.86
CA LYS A 74 9.72 7.73 -2.30
C LYS A 74 8.22 7.93 -2.59
N ALA A 75 7.34 7.41 -1.73
CA ALA A 75 5.90 7.61 -1.83
C ALA A 75 5.44 8.96 -1.24
N GLY A 76 6.31 9.66 -0.50
CA GLY A 76 6.01 10.94 0.15
C GLY A 76 5.29 10.82 1.49
N LEU A 77 5.20 9.60 2.07
CA LEU A 77 4.51 9.36 3.34
C LEU A 77 5.37 9.72 4.57
N ILE A 78 6.69 9.66 4.41
CA ILE A 78 7.65 10.07 5.45
C ILE A 78 8.73 10.94 4.82
N LYS A 79 9.49 11.65 5.65
CA LYS A 79 10.79 12.22 5.30
C LYS A 79 11.86 11.38 5.99
N TYR A 80 12.74 10.76 5.21
CA TYR A 80 13.78 9.88 5.73
C TYR A 80 15.18 10.41 5.43
N ASP A 81 15.92 10.81 6.47
CA ASP A 81 17.34 11.16 6.34
C ASP A 81 18.21 9.90 6.49
N LYS A 82 18.76 9.44 5.37
CA LYS A 82 19.60 8.24 5.30
C LYS A 82 20.90 8.36 6.10
N ARG A 83 21.40 9.58 6.34
CA ARG A 83 22.68 9.80 7.03
C ARG A 83 22.49 9.78 8.55
N SER A 84 21.49 10.50 9.05
CA SER A 84 21.20 10.56 10.49
C SER A 84 20.32 9.40 10.97
N GLY A 85 19.59 8.75 10.06
CA GLY A 85 18.61 7.72 10.41
C GLY A 85 17.32 8.30 11.01
N ILE A 86 17.14 9.61 10.99
CA ILE A 86 15.94 10.30 11.50
C ILE A 86 14.79 10.13 10.51
N ILE A 87 13.60 9.89 11.06
CA ILE A 87 12.38 9.66 10.31
C ILE A 87 11.29 10.62 10.82
N GLN A 88 10.57 11.25 9.92
CA GLN A 88 9.45 12.14 10.26
C GLN A 88 8.23 11.81 9.40
N ALA A 89 7.05 11.71 10.01
CA ALA A 89 5.79 11.56 9.28
C ALA A 89 5.47 12.81 8.45
N THR A 90 4.87 12.63 7.27
CA THR A 90 4.20 13.71 6.53
C THR A 90 2.70 13.65 6.75
N GLU A 91 1.97 14.70 6.36
CA GLU A 91 0.50 14.69 6.39
C GLU A 91 -0.09 13.59 5.50
N LEU A 92 0.55 13.27 4.37
CA LEU A 92 0.15 12.14 3.53
C LEU A 92 0.32 10.81 4.27
N GLY A 93 1.43 10.64 5.02
CA GLY A 93 1.62 9.48 5.89
C GLY A 93 0.55 9.36 6.97
N ARG A 94 0.15 10.49 7.57
CA ARG A 94 -0.95 10.53 8.55
C ARG A 94 -2.26 10.07 7.92
N ILE A 95 -2.65 10.63 6.77
CA ILE A 95 -3.86 10.24 6.03
C ILE A 95 -3.84 8.73 5.74
N ALA A 96 -2.72 8.22 5.20
CA ALA A 96 -2.54 6.81 4.91
C ALA A 96 -2.80 5.93 6.15
N SER A 97 -2.23 6.29 7.29
CA SER A 97 -2.38 5.56 8.55
C SER A 97 -3.79 5.64 9.13
N HIS A 98 -4.45 6.79 9.06
CA HIS A 98 -5.79 6.98 9.67
C HIS A 98 -6.88 6.24 8.88
N PHE A 99 -6.77 6.22 7.55
CA PHE A 99 -7.75 5.59 6.66
C PHE A 99 -7.36 4.17 6.24
N TYR A 100 -6.29 3.59 6.82
CA TYR A 100 -5.81 2.25 6.49
C TYR A 100 -5.54 2.03 5.00
N CYS A 101 -5.07 3.07 4.32
CA CYS A 101 -4.70 2.98 2.91
C CYS A 101 -3.25 2.53 2.75
N THR A 102 -3.00 1.71 1.74
CA THR A 102 -1.67 1.24 1.43
C THR A 102 -0.77 2.36 0.91
N TYR A 103 0.53 2.28 1.18
CA TYR A 103 1.48 3.28 0.67
C TYR A 103 1.49 3.35 -0.87
N GLU A 104 1.21 2.23 -1.55
CA GLU A 104 1.12 2.14 -3.01
C GLU A 104 -0.04 3.01 -3.54
N SER A 105 -1.23 2.89 -2.93
CA SER A 105 -2.40 3.71 -3.29
C SER A 105 -2.17 5.19 -3.02
N MET A 106 -1.58 5.51 -1.86
CA MET A 106 -1.28 6.89 -1.52
C MET A 106 -0.23 7.50 -2.45
N GLN A 107 0.73 6.70 -2.93
CA GLN A 107 1.66 7.13 -3.98
C GLN A 107 0.94 7.42 -5.30
N THR A 108 -0.03 6.59 -5.69
CA THR A 108 -0.85 6.82 -6.88
C THR A 108 -1.64 8.11 -6.75
N TYR A 109 -2.32 8.31 -5.62
CA TYR A 109 -3.10 9.52 -5.36
C TYR A 109 -2.24 10.78 -5.37
N ASN A 110 -1.07 10.75 -4.72
CA ASN A 110 -0.16 11.89 -4.68
C ASN A 110 0.39 12.28 -6.06
N LYS A 111 0.41 11.35 -7.04
CA LYS A 111 0.85 11.63 -8.41
C LYS A 111 -0.29 12.10 -9.32
N LEU A 112 -1.50 11.61 -9.10
CA LEU A 112 -2.62 11.79 -10.04
C LEU A 112 -3.62 12.86 -9.60
N LEU A 113 -3.76 13.10 -8.29
CA LEU A 113 -4.63 14.16 -7.79
C LEU A 113 -4.01 15.52 -8.07
N ILE A 114 -4.76 16.34 -8.80
CA ILE A 114 -4.46 17.75 -9.07
C ILE A 114 -5.70 18.59 -8.78
N GLU A 115 -5.52 19.90 -8.59
CA GLU A 115 -6.61 20.82 -8.24
C GLU A 115 -7.76 20.85 -9.26
N THR A 116 -7.48 20.50 -10.51
CA THR A 116 -8.44 20.52 -11.63
C THR A 116 -9.01 19.15 -11.97
N CYS A 117 -8.91 18.15 -11.09
CA CYS A 117 -9.50 16.83 -11.33
C CYS A 117 -11.03 16.95 -11.49
N SER A 118 -11.56 16.39 -12.57
CA SER A 118 -13.01 16.24 -12.75
C SER A 118 -13.53 15.00 -12.00
N ASP A 119 -14.86 14.88 -11.85
CA ASP A 119 -15.47 13.68 -11.28
C ASP A 119 -15.06 12.40 -12.04
N ILE A 120 -14.93 12.49 -13.36
CA ILE A 120 -14.43 11.38 -14.19
C ILE A 120 -13.01 10.97 -13.75
N ASP A 121 -12.15 11.94 -13.50
CA ASP A 121 -10.77 11.67 -13.06
C ASP A 121 -10.74 11.12 -11.63
N LEU A 122 -11.63 11.58 -10.75
CA LEU A 122 -11.72 11.08 -9.37
C LEU A 122 -12.10 9.60 -9.32
N PHE A 123 -13.13 9.19 -10.08
CA PHE A 123 -13.54 7.78 -10.17
C PHE A 123 -12.44 6.90 -10.77
N ARG A 124 -11.72 7.42 -11.77
CA ARG A 124 -10.55 6.76 -12.34
C ARG A 124 -9.41 6.61 -11.33
N ILE A 125 -9.07 7.67 -10.61
CA ILE A 125 -7.97 7.65 -9.64
C ILE A 125 -8.29 6.66 -8.51
N PHE A 126 -9.55 6.64 -8.06
CA PHE A 126 -10.03 5.66 -7.09
C PHE A 126 -9.95 4.22 -7.63
N SER A 127 -10.28 3.98 -8.89
CA SER A 127 -10.22 2.62 -9.46
C SER A 127 -8.80 2.09 -9.63
N MET A 128 -7.80 2.98 -9.61
CA MET A 128 -6.37 2.65 -9.70
C MET A 128 -5.72 2.31 -8.34
N SER A 129 -6.50 2.26 -7.26
CA SER A 129 -5.97 1.95 -5.93
C SER A 129 -5.44 0.52 -5.84
N SER A 130 -4.33 0.37 -5.14
CA SER A 130 -3.62 -0.92 -5.01
C SER A 130 -4.38 -1.94 -4.18
N GLU A 131 -5.40 -1.53 -3.43
CA GLU A 131 -6.38 -2.43 -2.80
C GLU A 131 -7.14 -3.26 -3.85
N PHE A 132 -7.32 -2.73 -5.06
CA PHE A 132 -8.04 -3.37 -6.16
C PHE A 132 -7.13 -4.16 -7.11
N LYS A 133 -5.82 -4.27 -6.84
CA LYS A 133 -4.86 -4.90 -7.77
C LYS A 133 -5.11 -6.37 -8.11
N HIS A 134 -5.93 -7.06 -7.31
CA HIS A 134 -6.30 -8.45 -7.53
C HIS A 134 -7.67 -8.61 -8.21
N LEU A 135 -8.39 -7.50 -8.45
CA LEU A 135 -9.57 -7.53 -9.28
C LEU A 135 -9.16 -7.74 -10.74
N SER A 136 -9.95 -8.54 -11.43
CA SER A 136 -9.83 -8.80 -12.86
C SER A 136 -11.23 -8.91 -13.44
N VAL A 137 -11.32 -8.62 -14.73
CA VAL A 137 -12.53 -8.82 -15.53
C VAL A 137 -12.54 -10.27 -15.99
N ARG A 138 -13.61 -11.00 -15.67
CA ARG A 138 -13.85 -12.37 -16.14
C ARG A 138 -14.76 -12.34 -17.37
N ASP A 139 -14.67 -13.35 -18.23
CA ASP A 139 -15.42 -13.35 -19.49
C ASP A 139 -16.93 -13.45 -19.26
N GLU A 140 -17.37 -14.18 -18.22
CA GLU A 140 -18.78 -14.36 -17.89
C GLU A 140 -19.50 -13.08 -17.44
N GLU A 141 -18.78 -12.08 -16.91
CA GLU A 141 -19.35 -10.82 -16.40
C GLU A 141 -19.25 -9.65 -17.40
N LYS A 142 -18.55 -9.83 -18.54
CA LYS A 142 -18.31 -8.73 -19.51
C LYS A 142 -19.60 -8.11 -20.05
N LEU A 143 -20.57 -8.95 -20.40
CA LEU A 143 -21.84 -8.48 -20.94
C LEU A 143 -22.64 -7.67 -19.90
N GLU A 144 -22.58 -8.09 -18.64
CA GLU A 144 -23.24 -7.39 -17.54
C GLU A 144 -22.53 -6.05 -17.24
N LEU A 145 -21.19 -6.06 -17.15
CA LEU A 145 -20.38 -4.85 -16.96
C LEU A 145 -20.63 -3.81 -18.06
N GLN A 146 -20.78 -4.25 -19.32
CA GLN A 146 -21.12 -3.36 -20.42
C GLN A 146 -22.49 -2.69 -20.23
N LYS A 147 -23.51 -3.46 -19.83
CA LYS A 147 -24.84 -2.91 -19.53
C LYS A 147 -24.80 -1.91 -18.37
N LEU A 148 -24.05 -2.21 -17.31
CA LEU A 148 -23.90 -1.32 -16.16
C LEU A 148 -23.16 -0.03 -16.54
N ALA A 149 -22.13 -0.13 -17.39
CA ALA A 149 -21.39 1.03 -17.88
C ALA A 149 -22.26 1.98 -18.71
N GLU A 150 -23.22 1.47 -19.49
CA GLU A 150 -24.17 2.30 -20.25
C GLU A 150 -25.15 3.08 -19.35
N HIS A 151 -25.41 2.59 -18.13
CA HIS A 151 -26.27 3.23 -17.14
C HIS A 151 -25.50 4.06 -16.11
N ALA A 152 -24.17 4.12 -16.22
CA ALA A 152 -23.32 4.84 -15.31
C ALA A 152 -23.51 6.36 -15.50
N PRO A 153 -23.80 7.13 -14.42
CA PRO A 153 -24.00 8.58 -14.53
C PRO A 153 -22.72 9.34 -14.91
N ILE A 154 -21.55 8.80 -14.59
CA ILE A 154 -20.24 9.41 -14.87
C ILE A 154 -19.54 8.59 -15.95
N PRO A 155 -19.11 9.23 -17.07
CA PRO A 155 -18.44 8.54 -18.16
C PRO A 155 -17.18 7.78 -17.72
N ILE A 156 -17.04 6.54 -18.20
CA ILE A 156 -15.88 5.68 -17.96
C ILE A 156 -15.00 5.72 -19.20
N LYS A 157 -13.72 6.10 -19.05
CA LYS A 157 -12.78 6.31 -20.18
C LYS A 157 -11.90 5.09 -20.43
N GLU A 158 -11.80 4.21 -19.44
CA GLU A 158 -11.03 2.99 -19.46
C GLU A 158 -11.66 1.93 -20.37
N ASN A 159 -10.86 1.01 -20.88
CA ASN A 159 -11.39 -0.15 -21.58
C ASN A 159 -12.10 -1.07 -20.56
N LEU A 160 -13.31 -1.54 -20.89
CA LEU A 160 -14.11 -2.42 -20.02
C LEU A 160 -13.44 -3.76 -19.70
N ASP A 161 -12.42 -4.17 -20.46
CA ASP A 161 -11.59 -5.32 -20.15
C ASP A 161 -10.57 -5.06 -19.01
N GLU A 162 -10.37 -3.80 -18.60
CA GLU A 162 -9.46 -3.43 -17.52
C GLU A 162 -10.11 -3.53 -16.13
N ALA A 163 -9.34 -3.96 -15.14
CA ALA A 163 -9.79 -4.04 -13.75
C ALA A 163 -10.19 -2.67 -13.15
N SER A 164 -9.57 -1.59 -13.62
CA SER A 164 -9.90 -0.21 -13.31
C SER A 164 -11.33 0.13 -13.76
N ALA A 165 -11.69 -0.22 -14.99
CA ALA A 165 -13.04 -0.02 -15.52
C ALA A 165 -14.07 -0.76 -14.69
N LYS A 166 -13.82 -2.04 -14.38
CA LYS A 166 -14.70 -2.84 -13.51
C LYS A 166 -14.93 -2.19 -12.16
N THR A 167 -13.85 -1.75 -11.50
CA THR A 167 -13.96 -1.11 -10.18
C THR A 167 -14.76 0.20 -10.25
N ASN A 168 -14.56 0.98 -11.31
CA ASN A 168 -15.29 2.22 -11.57
C ASN A 168 -16.80 1.94 -11.78
N VAL A 169 -17.14 1.01 -12.68
CA VAL A 169 -18.52 0.57 -12.94
C VAL A 169 -19.19 0.11 -11.65
N LEU A 170 -18.54 -0.75 -10.87
CA LEU A 170 -19.12 -1.31 -9.64
C LEU A 170 -19.35 -0.24 -8.57
N LEU A 171 -18.44 0.73 -8.42
CA LEU A 171 -18.65 1.85 -7.50
C LEU A 171 -19.86 2.69 -7.91
N GLN A 172 -19.97 3.01 -9.20
CA GLN A 172 -21.12 3.76 -9.70
C GLN A 172 -22.42 2.97 -9.56
N ALA A 173 -22.43 1.68 -9.89
CA ALA A 173 -23.59 0.80 -9.72
C ALA A 173 -24.04 0.74 -8.25
N TYR A 174 -23.10 0.70 -7.31
CA TYR A 174 -23.39 0.75 -5.88
C TYR A 174 -24.05 2.08 -5.47
N ILE A 175 -23.49 3.22 -5.89
CA ILE A 175 -24.04 4.55 -5.58
C ILE A 175 -25.44 4.71 -6.20
N SER A 176 -25.64 4.21 -7.42
CA SER A 176 -26.90 4.24 -8.15
C SER A 176 -27.91 3.17 -7.73
N GLN A 177 -27.56 2.29 -6.78
CA GLN A 177 -28.39 1.17 -6.30
C GLN A 177 -28.88 0.24 -7.44
N LEU A 178 -28.04 0.04 -8.45
CA LEU A 178 -28.33 -0.91 -9.53
C LEU A 178 -28.21 -2.34 -9.00
N LYS A 179 -29.07 -3.22 -9.50
CA LYS A 179 -28.98 -4.65 -9.21
C LYS A 179 -27.96 -5.30 -10.13
N LEU A 180 -27.22 -6.26 -9.58
CA LEU A 180 -26.33 -7.17 -10.31
C LEU A 180 -27.06 -8.52 -10.43
N ASP A 181 -27.05 -9.12 -11.61
CA ASP A 181 -27.78 -10.35 -11.97
C ASP A 181 -26.84 -11.56 -12.12
#